data_AF-A0AA39K0D6-F1
#
_entry.id   AF-A0AA39K0D6-F1
#
_cell.length_a   1.000
_cell.length_b   1.000
_cell.length_c   1.000
_cell.angle_alpha   90.00
_cell.angle_beta   90.00
_cell.angle_gamma   90.00
#
_symmetry.space_group_name_H-M   'P 1'
#
loop_
_entity.id
_entity.type
_entity.pdbx_description
1 polymer ?
#
loop_
_entity_poly.entity_id
_entity_poly.type
_entity_poly.pdbx_seq_one_letter_code
_entity_poly.pdbx_strand_id
1 'polypeptide(L)'
;EFRDGEPEHWKPMSMKGLDAIELSNRYFRLRNTTNNEEGVPFPNDVDPAGILAKMAQRKWIHTEDNEVRYYRGVMDERGKKRQARYVSAKPQIFRVGDIVDTQCLVMLLRTNEGTARMKMILRALALVNSDNSMATAERRNVTSMQPETIVRMKRKIGFEEEEEDIDARAKKTNRTDDHEREERMMMEP
;
A
#
# COMPACT_ATOMS: atom_id res chain seq x y z
N GLU A 1 -19.69 -28.57 22.42
CA GLU A 1 -18.33 -29.16 22.32
C GLU A 1 -17.52 -28.30 21.37
N PHE A 2 -16.51 -27.61 21.88
CA PHE A 2 -15.60 -26.81 21.07
C PHE A 2 -14.62 -27.75 20.35
N ARG A 3 -14.49 -27.59 19.04
CA ARG A 3 -13.74 -28.51 18.16
C ARG A 3 -12.25 -28.17 18.19
N ASP A 4 -11.39 -29.17 18.09
CA ASP A 4 -9.96 -29.00 17.80
C ASP A 4 -9.74 -27.95 16.70
N GLY A 5 -8.85 -26.99 16.95
CA GLY A 5 -8.59 -25.89 16.00
C GLY A 5 -9.08 -24.50 16.42
N GLU A 6 -9.44 -24.26 17.68
CA GLU A 6 -9.89 -22.94 18.11
C GLU A 6 -8.81 -21.87 17.88
N PRO A 7 -9.15 -20.72 17.27
CA PRO A 7 -8.24 -19.61 17.19
C PRO A 7 -7.89 -19.14 18.59
N GLU A 8 -6.60 -19.02 18.88
CA GLU A 8 -6.13 -18.42 20.12
C GLU A 8 -6.76 -17.02 20.21
N HIS A 9 -7.38 -16.70 21.36
CA HIS A 9 -8.00 -15.39 21.55
C HIS A 9 -6.94 -14.31 21.26
N TRP A 10 -7.23 -13.46 20.28
CA TRP A 10 -6.33 -12.38 19.94
C TRP A 10 -6.20 -11.45 21.14
N LYS A 11 -4.98 -11.31 21.65
CA LYS A 11 -4.66 -10.40 22.74
C LYS A 11 -3.92 -9.21 22.15
N PRO A 12 -4.38 -7.97 22.42
CA PRO A 12 -3.60 -6.79 22.06
C PRO A 12 -2.25 -6.84 22.76
N MET A 13 -1.24 -6.23 22.14
CA MET A 13 0.03 -6.00 22.79
C MET A 13 -0.16 -4.91 23.87
N SER A 14 0.59 -4.97 24.97
CA SER A 14 0.67 -3.82 25.89
C SER A 14 1.91 -3.00 25.57
N MET A 15 1.71 -1.70 25.27
CA MET A 15 2.79 -0.73 25.08
C MET A 15 2.65 0.37 26.14
N LYS A 16 3.62 0.46 27.05
CA LYS A 16 3.60 1.42 28.18
C LYS A 16 2.32 1.34 29.03
N GLY A 17 1.75 0.14 29.18
CA GLY A 17 0.53 -0.09 29.96
C GLY A 17 -0.77 0.21 29.22
N LEU A 18 -0.70 0.55 27.92
CA LEU A 18 -1.86 0.74 27.05
C LEU A 18 -2.00 -0.44 26.09
N ASP A 19 -3.23 -0.80 25.76
CA ASP A 19 -3.50 -1.78 24.70
C ASP A 19 -3.10 -1.19 23.34
N ALA A 20 -2.41 -1.99 22.55
CA ALA A 20 -1.81 -1.60 21.28
C ALA A 20 -1.95 -2.72 20.24
N ILE A 21 -2.01 -2.31 18.98
CA ILE A 21 -1.98 -3.20 17.82
C ILE A 21 -0.60 -3.09 17.18
N GLU A 22 0.10 -4.21 17.06
CA GLU A 22 1.34 -4.28 16.32
C GLU A 22 1.07 -4.63 14.85
N LEU A 23 1.45 -3.73 13.95
CA LEU A 23 1.44 -3.95 12.50
C LEU A 23 2.88 -3.92 12.01
N SER A 24 3.35 -5.00 11.39
CA SER A 24 4.70 -5.05 10.85
C SER A 24 4.76 -5.80 9.52
N ASN A 25 5.71 -5.44 8.67
CA ASN A 25 6.04 -6.22 7.49
C ASN A 25 7.54 -6.46 7.45
N ARG A 26 7.94 -7.66 7.04
CA ARG A 26 9.36 -8.01 6.95
C ARG A 26 9.88 -7.51 5.61
N TYR A 27 11.06 -6.91 5.60
CA TYR A 27 11.77 -6.56 4.37
C TYR A 27 12.13 -7.78 3.52
N PHE A 28 12.26 -8.95 4.12
CA PHE A 28 12.68 -10.16 3.42
C PHE A 28 11.81 -11.36 3.79
N ARG A 29 11.77 -12.32 2.87
CA ARG A 29 11.48 -13.72 3.16
C ARG A 29 12.59 -14.62 2.64
N LEU A 30 12.60 -15.86 3.12
CA LEU A 30 13.53 -16.86 2.61
C LEU A 30 13.21 -17.12 1.13
N ARG A 31 14.24 -17.13 0.28
CA ARG A 31 14.10 -17.49 -1.13
C ARG A 31 13.73 -18.96 -1.21
N ASN A 32 12.66 -19.26 -1.95
CA ASN A 32 12.34 -20.64 -2.26
C ASN A 32 13.33 -21.15 -3.31
N THR A 33 14.05 -22.23 -3.03
CA THR A 33 15.05 -22.79 -3.96
C THR A 33 14.42 -23.53 -5.14
N THR A 34 13.13 -23.89 -5.07
CA THR A 34 12.44 -24.61 -6.14
C THR A 34 11.84 -23.69 -7.20
N ASN A 35 11.57 -22.42 -6.87
CA ASN A 35 11.02 -21.45 -7.80
C ASN A 35 12.10 -20.42 -8.15
N ASN A 36 12.29 -20.15 -9.44
CA ASN A 36 13.18 -19.09 -9.90
C ASN A 36 12.51 -17.72 -9.70
N GLU A 37 12.29 -17.34 -8.44
CA GLU A 37 11.63 -16.08 -8.08
C GLU A 37 12.57 -14.90 -8.28
N GLU A 38 12.07 -13.87 -8.98
CA GLU A 38 12.74 -12.59 -9.09
C GLU A 38 12.31 -11.66 -7.96
N GLY A 39 13.29 -10.97 -7.38
CA GLY A 39 13.05 -10.02 -6.30
C GLY A 39 12.71 -8.65 -6.85
N VAL A 40 11.89 -7.91 -6.11
CA VAL A 40 11.68 -6.48 -6.36
C VAL A 40 12.82 -5.71 -5.67
N PRO A 41 13.42 -4.69 -6.32
CA PRO A 41 14.41 -3.85 -5.66
C PRO A 41 13.76 -2.99 -4.56
N PHE A 42 14.52 -2.66 -3.52
CA PHE A 42 14.05 -1.67 -2.55
C PHE A 42 13.95 -0.29 -3.20
N PRO A 43 12.88 0.48 -2.90
CA PRO A 43 12.84 1.90 -3.26
C PRO A 43 14.04 2.65 -2.65
N ASN A 44 14.58 3.63 -3.38
CA ASN A 44 15.70 4.44 -2.91
C ASN A 44 15.37 5.19 -1.59
N ASP A 45 14.10 5.50 -1.37
CA ASP A 45 13.65 6.13 -0.13
C ASP A 45 13.63 5.16 1.07
N VAL A 46 13.70 3.84 0.84
CA VAL A 46 13.78 2.81 1.87
C VAL A 46 15.22 2.34 2.08
N ASP A 47 16.01 2.22 1.01
CA ASP A 47 17.39 1.75 1.06
C ASP A 47 18.37 2.68 0.30
N PRO A 48 18.55 3.94 0.73
CA PRO A 48 19.36 4.92 0.00
C PRO A 48 20.85 4.55 -0.10
N ALA A 49 21.34 3.72 0.81
CA ALA A 49 22.74 3.25 0.83
C ALA A 49 22.93 1.84 0.23
N GLY A 50 21.84 1.21 -0.23
CA GLY A 50 21.87 -0.16 -0.75
C GLY A 50 22.26 -1.21 0.29
N ILE A 51 22.12 -0.92 1.59
CA ILE A 51 22.52 -1.81 2.68
C ILE A 51 21.57 -3.00 2.75
N LEU A 52 20.26 -2.77 2.64
CA LEU A 52 19.26 -3.84 2.65
C LEU A 52 19.45 -4.75 1.43
N ALA A 53 19.65 -4.16 0.25
CA ALA A 53 19.94 -4.90 -0.98
C ALA A 53 21.19 -5.79 -0.82
N LYS A 54 22.27 -5.27 -0.22
CA LYS A 54 23.49 -6.05 0.06
C LYS A 54 23.26 -7.17 1.08
N MET A 55 22.40 -6.95 2.09
CA MET A 55 22.08 -7.95 3.12
C MET A 55 21.26 -9.13 2.60
N ALA A 56 20.49 -8.95 1.52
CA ALA A 56 19.66 -10.02 0.97
C ALA A 56 20.49 -11.26 0.56
N GLN A 57 21.69 -11.01 0.04
CA GLN A 57 22.61 -12.02 -0.51
C GLN A 57 21.84 -13.00 -1.43
N ARG A 58 22.18 -14.29 -1.41
CA ARG A 58 21.48 -15.32 -2.20
C ARG A 58 20.32 -15.98 -1.46
N LYS A 59 20.25 -15.79 -0.14
CA LYS A 59 19.34 -16.53 0.76
C LYS A 59 17.98 -15.84 0.91
N TRP A 60 17.96 -14.52 0.87
CA TRP A 60 16.77 -13.72 1.12
C TRP A 60 16.27 -13.08 -0.17
N ILE A 61 14.97 -12.84 -0.23
CA ILE A 61 14.32 -12.16 -1.36
C ILE A 61 13.34 -11.12 -0.82
N HIS A 62 13.36 -9.94 -1.44
CA HIS A 62 12.32 -8.92 -1.29
C HIS A 62 11.32 -9.09 -2.44
N THR A 63 10.04 -9.23 -2.13
CA THR A 63 8.98 -9.26 -3.13
C THR A 63 7.95 -8.18 -2.84
N GLU A 64 6.96 -8.00 -3.71
CA GLU A 64 5.84 -7.07 -3.48
C GLU A 64 5.09 -7.34 -2.16
N ASP A 65 5.16 -8.58 -1.65
CA ASP A 65 4.59 -8.94 -0.35
C ASP A 65 5.33 -8.28 0.81
N ASN A 66 6.58 -7.89 0.61
CA ASN A 66 7.43 -7.26 1.62
C ASN A 66 7.39 -5.73 1.55
N GLU A 67 6.77 -5.16 0.53
CA GLU A 67 6.67 -3.71 0.35
C GLU A 67 5.59 -3.11 1.26
N VAL A 68 5.90 -1.96 1.84
CA VAL A 68 4.94 -1.07 2.53
C VAL A 68 4.89 0.23 1.75
N ARG A 69 3.68 0.66 1.36
CA ARG A 69 3.48 1.92 0.63
C ARG A 69 3.17 3.06 1.60
N TYR A 70 3.67 4.24 1.27
CA TYR A 70 3.59 5.41 2.14
C TYR A 70 2.90 6.55 1.41
N TYR A 71 1.94 7.20 2.07
CA TYR A 71 1.14 8.27 1.51
C TYR A 71 1.02 9.44 2.49
N ARG A 72 0.66 10.62 1.96
CA ARG A 72 0.22 11.77 2.75
C ARG A 72 -1.06 12.36 2.18
N GLY A 73 -1.95 12.81 3.06
CA GLY A 73 -3.14 13.56 2.66
C GLY A 73 -2.76 14.93 2.10
N VAL A 74 -3.39 15.32 1.00
CA VAL A 74 -3.33 16.66 0.40
C VAL A 74 -4.73 17.24 0.45
N MET A 75 -4.83 18.46 0.99
CA MET A 75 -6.08 19.22 0.99
C MET A 75 -6.25 19.90 -0.36
N ASP A 76 -7.40 19.70 -1.00
CA ASP A 76 -7.75 20.45 -2.20
C ASP A 76 -8.03 21.93 -1.83
N GLU A 77 -7.38 22.86 -2.53
CA GLU A 77 -7.47 24.31 -2.33
C GLU A 77 -8.89 24.89 -2.44
N ARG A 78 -9.86 24.11 -2.93
CA ARG A 78 -11.25 24.55 -3.18
C ARG A 78 -12.23 24.29 -2.03
N GLY A 79 -11.75 23.85 -0.86
CA GLY A 79 -12.51 23.87 0.41
C GLY A 79 -13.85 23.13 0.45
N LYS A 80 -14.25 22.40 -0.60
CA LYS A 80 -15.59 21.83 -0.76
C LYS A 80 -15.67 20.31 -0.64
N LYS A 81 -14.54 19.61 -0.59
CA LYS A 81 -14.54 18.17 -0.28
C LYS A 81 -13.46 17.87 0.75
N ARG A 82 -13.89 17.32 1.87
CA ARG A 82 -13.07 16.75 2.94
C ARG A 82 -12.46 15.40 2.52
N GLN A 83 -12.26 15.18 1.23
CA GLN A 83 -11.61 13.98 0.71
C GLN A 83 -10.17 14.39 0.45
N ALA A 84 -9.31 14.16 1.46
CA ALA A 84 -7.88 14.31 1.30
C ALA A 84 -7.46 13.38 0.15
N ARG A 85 -6.92 13.95 -0.93
CA ARG A 85 -6.25 13.13 -1.95
C ARG A 85 -4.99 12.58 -1.32
N TYR A 86 -4.73 11.29 -1.50
CA TYR A 86 -3.49 10.70 -1.01
C TYR A 86 -2.44 10.72 -2.11
N VAL A 87 -1.29 11.30 -1.82
CA VAL A 87 -0.13 11.27 -2.72
C VAL A 87 0.98 10.42 -2.11
N SER A 88 1.75 9.75 -2.96
CA SER A 88 2.91 8.98 -2.53
C SER A 88 3.86 9.85 -1.70
N ALA A 89 4.42 9.25 -0.66
CA ALA A 89 5.29 9.90 0.29
C ALA A 89 6.48 9.00 0.66
N LYS A 90 7.49 9.61 1.28
CA LYS A 90 8.65 8.88 1.79
C LYS A 90 8.39 8.42 3.23
N PRO A 91 8.90 7.25 3.66
CA PRO A 91 8.72 6.78 5.05
C PRO A 91 9.24 7.75 6.13
N GLN A 92 10.18 8.62 5.79
CA GLN A 92 10.83 9.56 6.72
C GLN A 92 9.89 10.67 7.23
N ILE A 93 8.70 10.85 6.62
CA ILE A 93 7.75 11.85 7.10
C ILE A 93 7.04 11.42 8.38
N PHE A 94 7.00 10.13 8.68
CA PHE A 94 6.28 9.57 9.82
C PHE A 94 7.11 9.64 11.10
N ARG A 95 6.46 9.98 12.20
CA ARG A 95 7.04 10.13 13.53
C ARG A 95 6.15 9.50 14.58
N VAL A 96 6.74 9.18 15.72
CA VAL A 96 5.98 8.76 16.91
C VAL A 96 5.05 9.90 17.31
N GLY A 97 3.77 9.59 17.48
CA GLY A 97 2.72 10.57 17.80
C GLY A 97 1.86 10.99 16.60
N ASP A 98 2.26 10.66 15.37
CA ASP A 98 1.44 10.91 14.19
C ASP A 98 0.15 10.08 14.21
N ILE A 99 -0.93 10.68 13.69
CA ILE A 99 -2.18 10.00 13.39
C ILE A 99 -2.12 9.54 11.94
N VAL A 100 -2.26 8.23 11.75
CA VAL A 100 -2.12 7.59 10.44
C VAL A 100 -3.31 6.69 10.15
N ASP A 101 -3.73 6.66 8.89
CA ASP A 101 -4.55 5.58 8.37
C ASP A 101 -3.63 4.44 7.94
N THR A 102 -4.01 3.20 8.25
CA THR A 102 -3.19 2.03 7.94
C THR A 102 -3.99 1.02 7.12
N GLN A 103 -3.35 0.44 6.11
CA GLN A 103 -3.84 -0.76 5.46
C GLN A 103 -3.02 -1.93 5.97
N CYS A 104 -3.69 -3.00 6.43
CA CYS A 104 -3.03 -4.22 6.86
C CYS A 104 -3.73 -5.46 6.28
N LEU A 105 -2.98 -6.55 6.22
CA LEU A 105 -3.48 -7.88 5.94
C LEU A 105 -3.59 -8.65 7.26
N VAL A 106 -4.76 -9.22 7.53
CA VAL A 106 -4.97 -10.13 8.65
C VAL A 106 -4.80 -11.57 8.16
N MET A 107 -3.90 -12.33 8.77
CA MET A 107 -3.68 -13.74 8.48
C MET A 107 -3.92 -14.58 9.72
N LEU A 108 -4.60 -15.72 9.56
CA LEU A 108 -4.64 -16.77 10.59
C LEU A 108 -3.71 -17.90 10.18
N LEU A 109 -2.70 -18.18 11.00
CA LEU A 109 -1.77 -19.28 10.80
C LEU A 109 -2.08 -20.40 11.78
N ARG A 110 -2.28 -21.62 11.29
CA ARG A 110 -2.32 -22.79 12.16
C ARG A 110 -0.93 -23.05 12.73
N THR A 111 -0.86 -23.28 14.03
CA THR A 111 0.33 -23.68 14.74
C THR A 111 0.41 -25.21 14.75
N ASN A 112 1.62 -25.73 15.00
CA ASN A 112 1.82 -27.16 15.17
C ASN A 112 1.13 -27.72 16.43
N GLU A 113 0.71 -26.84 17.34
CA GLU A 113 -0.01 -27.15 18.57
C GLU A 113 -1.53 -27.27 18.34
N GLY A 114 -1.99 -27.22 17.08
CA GLY A 114 -3.41 -27.31 16.74
C GLY A 114 -4.19 -26.01 16.95
N THR A 115 -3.56 -24.95 17.46
CA THR A 115 -4.18 -23.62 17.62
C THR A 115 -4.02 -22.79 16.35
N ALA A 116 -4.80 -21.72 16.18
CA ALA A 116 -4.55 -20.73 15.13
C ALA A 116 -4.12 -19.39 15.74
N ARG A 117 -3.03 -18.81 15.22
CA ARG A 117 -2.51 -17.49 15.61
C ARG A 117 -2.81 -16.45 14.55
N MET A 118 -3.33 -15.31 14.98
CA MET A 118 -3.54 -14.15 14.12
C MET A 118 -2.25 -13.34 13.98
N LYS A 119 -1.89 -12.99 12.75
CA LYS A 119 -0.79 -12.08 12.42
C LYS A 119 -1.31 -10.94 11.55
N MET A 120 -0.96 -9.71 11.90
CA MET A 120 -1.29 -8.53 11.11
C MET A 120 -0.05 -8.06 10.36
N ILE A 121 -0.15 -7.95 9.04
CA ILE A 121 0.94 -7.50 8.16
C ILE A 121 0.65 -6.10 7.67
N LEU A 122 1.55 -5.16 7.93
CA LEU A 122 1.43 -3.79 7.43
C LEU A 122 1.57 -3.75 5.90
N ARG A 123 0.68 -3.05 5.21
CA ARG A 123 0.68 -2.91 3.73
C ARG A 123 0.84 -1.48 3.28
N ALA A 124 0.19 -0.54 3.96
CA ALA A 124 0.34 0.88 3.66
C ALA A 124 0.12 1.76 4.88
N LEU A 125 0.74 2.93 4.88
CA LEU A 125 0.54 4.00 5.85
C LEU A 125 0.20 5.29 5.10
N ALA A 126 -0.81 6.01 5.58
CA ALA A 126 -1.16 7.33 5.10
C ALA A 126 -1.17 8.31 6.26
N LEU A 127 -0.40 9.39 6.14
CA LEU A 127 -0.35 10.43 7.16
C LEU A 127 -1.64 11.26 7.11
N VAL A 128 -2.38 11.28 8.23
CA VAL A 128 -3.65 12.01 8.40
C VAL A 128 -3.42 13.31 9.17
N ASN A 129 -2.71 13.23 10.30
CA ASN A 129 -2.36 14.39 11.11
C ASN A 129 -1.00 14.20 11.79
N SER A 130 -0.17 15.24 11.78
CA SER A 130 1.16 15.30 12.40
C SER A 130 1.29 16.36 13.52
N ASP A 131 0.21 17.04 13.91
CA ASP A 131 0.24 18.14 14.88
C ASP A 131 0.83 17.71 16.23
N ASN A 132 0.51 16.48 16.64
CA ASN A 132 0.99 15.89 17.89
C ASN A 132 2.50 15.58 17.88
N SER A 133 3.10 15.38 16.71
CA SER A 133 4.55 15.20 16.58
C SER A 133 5.28 16.54 16.44
N MET A 134 4.63 17.57 15.86
CA MET A 134 5.17 18.92 15.69
C MET A 134 5.45 19.64 17.01
N ALA A 135 4.72 19.33 18.09
CA ALA A 135 5.00 19.85 19.44
C ALA A 135 6.34 19.38 20.02
N THR A 136 6.96 18.34 19.46
CA THR A 136 8.25 17.79 19.92
C THR A 136 9.41 17.99 18.94
N ALA A 137 9.14 18.54 17.75
CA ALA A 137 10.10 18.46 16.66
C ALA A 137 10.05 19.71 15.76
N GLU A 138 10.31 20.87 16.35
CA GLU A 138 10.69 22.04 15.55
C GLU A 138 11.94 21.70 14.72
N ARG A 139 11.84 21.99 13.42
CA ARG A 139 12.88 21.94 12.37
C ARG A 139 13.14 20.57 11.75
N ARG A 140 12.61 20.40 10.53
CA ARG A 140 13.37 20.00 9.32
C ARG A 140 12.45 20.13 8.10
N ASN A 141 12.78 21.06 7.22
CA ASN A 141 12.14 21.19 5.91
C ASN A 141 12.55 20.00 5.03
N VAL A 142 11.58 19.32 4.43
CA VAL A 142 11.82 18.28 3.42
C VAL A 142 11.05 18.65 2.15
N THR A 143 11.79 18.88 1.09
CA THR A 143 11.28 19.25 -0.23
C THR A 143 10.59 18.06 -0.90
N SER A 144 9.37 18.30 -1.36
CA SER A 144 8.55 17.39 -2.16
C SER A 144 9.13 17.22 -3.57
N MET A 145 9.41 15.98 -3.99
CA MET A 145 9.60 15.63 -5.40
C MET A 145 8.80 14.37 -5.73
N GLN A 146 8.22 14.34 -6.93
CA GLN A 146 7.37 13.26 -7.44
C GLN A 146 8.21 12.05 -7.85
N PRO A 147 7.82 10.80 -7.54
CA PRO A 147 8.43 9.62 -8.15
C PRO A 147 7.59 9.08 -9.32
N GLU A 148 8.32 8.57 -10.32
CA GLU A 148 7.83 7.95 -11.56
C GLU A 148 7.10 6.62 -11.31
N THR A 149 6.13 6.33 -12.18
CA THR A 149 5.26 5.16 -12.13
C THR A 149 5.94 3.92 -12.70
N ILE A 150 6.22 2.93 -11.86
CA ILE A 150 6.47 1.55 -12.29
C ILE A 150 5.17 0.76 -12.13
N VAL A 151 4.56 0.35 -13.25
CA VAL A 151 3.35 -0.48 -13.25
C VAL A 151 3.71 -1.93 -13.56
N ARG A 152 3.39 -2.86 -12.65
CA ARG A 152 2.95 -4.21 -13.01
C ARG A 152 2.12 -4.86 -11.88
N MET A 153 1.11 -5.63 -12.32
CA MET A 153 -0.05 -6.23 -11.60
C MET A 153 -0.23 -5.87 -10.11
N LYS A 154 -1.12 -4.90 -9.87
CA LYS A 154 -1.40 -4.34 -8.54
C LYS A 154 -2.51 -5.10 -7.81
N ARG A 155 -2.24 -5.52 -6.57
CA ARG A 155 -3.28 -5.78 -5.57
C ARG A 155 -3.88 -4.44 -5.11
N LYS A 156 -5.19 -4.38 -4.87
CA LYS A 156 -5.90 -3.12 -4.59
C LYS A 156 -5.37 -2.44 -3.31
N ILE A 157 -4.77 -1.27 -3.48
CA ILE A 157 -4.39 -0.37 -2.38
C ILE A 157 -5.48 0.68 -2.24
N GLY A 158 -6.03 0.83 -1.03
CA GLY A 158 -7.16 1.74 -0.78
C GLY A 158 -6.85 3.24 -0.97
N PHE A 159 -5.57 3.58 -1.10
CA PHE A 159 -5.07 4.95 -1.27
C PHE A 159 -4.64 5.29 -2.71
N GLU A 160 -4.60 4.32 -3.61
CA GLU A 160 -4.33 4.58 -5.03
C GLU A 160 -5.65 4.90 -5.73
N GLU A 161 -5.69 6.01 -6.47
CA GLU A 161 -6.77 6.25 -7.42
C GLU A 161 -6.72 5.15 -8.50
N GLU A 162 -7.85 4.51 -8.77
CA GLU A 162 -8.01 3.71 -9.99
C GLU A 162 -7.87 4.70 -11.15
N GLU A 163 -6.81 4.60 -11.95
CA GLU A 163 -6.79 5.26 -13.25
C GLU A 163 -8.01 4.74 -14.01
N GLU A 164 -9.05 5.57 -14.16
CA GLU A 164 -10.11 5.26 -15.10
C GLU A 164 -9.46 5.06 -16.46
N ASP A 165 -9.55 3.85 -17.01
CA ASP A 165 -9.08 3.52 -18.36
C ASP A 165 -9.65 4.54 -19.36
N ILE A 166 -8.87 5.57 -19.67
CA ILE A 166 -9.22 6.66 -20.59
C ILE A 166 -9.52 6.07 -21.98
N ASP A 167 -8.95 4.90 -22.27
CA ASP A 167 -9.10 4.14 -23.51
C ASP A 167 -10.47 3.46 -23.68
N ALA A 168 -11.17 3.17 -22.57
CA ALA A 168 -12.51 2.57 -22.62
C ALA A 168 -13.58 3.58 -23.08
N ARG A 169 -13.34 4.89 -22.90
CA ARG A 169 -14.26 5.96 -23.31
C ARG A 169 -14.09 6.33 -24.79
N ALA A 170 -12.86 6.28 -25.32
CA ALA A 170 -12.59 6.56 -26.75
C ALA A 170 -13.20 5.52 -27.70
N LYS A 171 -13.32 4.25 -27.27
CA LYS A 171 -13.96 3.19 -28.07
C LYS A 171 -15.49 3.27 -28.10
N LYS A 172 -16.13 3.96 -27.15
CA LYS A 172 -17.60 4.12 -27.14
C LYS A 172 -18.06 5.26 -28.05
N THR A 173 -17.28 6.34 -28.17
CA THR A 173 -17.62 7.46 -29.05
C THR A 173 -17.53 7.10 -30.53
N ASN A 174 -16.53 6.28 -30.94
CA ASN A 174 -16.37 5.95 -32.35
C ASN A 174 -17.38 4.92 -32.89
N ARG A 175 -18.00 4.10 -32.03
CA ARG A 175 -19.01 3.12 -32.49
C ARG A 175 -20.39 3.72 -32.73
N THR A 176 -20.65 4.91 -32.18
CA THR A 176 -21.96 5.57 -32.36
C THR A 176 -21.99 6.37 -33.67
N ASP A 177 -20.87 6.99 -34.05
CA ASP A 177 -20.78 7.79 -35.28
C ASP A 177 -20.80 6.95 -36.57
N ASP A 178 -20.23 5.74 -36.58
CA ASP A 178 -20.23 4.90 -37.80
C ASP A 178 -21.62 4.33 -38.12
N HIS A 179 -22.43 4.02 -37.11
CA HIS A 179 -23.76 3.43 -37.31
C HIS A 179 -24.78 4.46 -37.82
N GLU A 180 -24.67 5.72 -37.40
CA GLU A 180 -25.51 6.82 -37.92
C GLU A 180 -25.10 7.26 -39.34
N ARG A 181 -23.83 7.05 -39.71
CA ARG A 181 -23.30 7.42 -41.03
C ARG A 181 -23.63 6.37 -42.10
N GLU A 182 -23.70 5.09 -41.74
CA GLU A 182 -24.19 4.03 -42.63
C GLU A 182 -25.70 4.11 -42.86
N GLU A 183 -26.52 4.44 -41.84
CA GLU A 183 -27.97 4.61 -42.02
C GLU A 183 -28.33 5.80 -42.93
N ARG A 184 -27.57 6.91 -42.88
CA ARG A 184 -27.78 8.05 -43.79
C ARG A 184 -27.42 7.75 -45.24
N MET A 185 -26.49 6.83 -45.51
CA MET A 185 -26.12 6.44 -46.87
C MET A 185 -27.08 5.42 -47.51
N MET A 186 -27.98 4.83 -46.73
CA MET A 186 -28.98 3.86 -47.22
C MET A 186 -30.39 4.46 -47.43
N MET A 187 -30.58 5.76 -47.20
CA MET A 187 -31.88 6.45 -47.32
C MET A 187 -31.90 7.62 -48.32
N GLU A 188 -30.97 7.67 -49.29
CA GLU A 188 -31.09 8.60 -50.43
C GLU A 188 -31.32 7.83 -51.74
N PRO A 189 -32.51 7.93 -52.36
CA PRO A 189 -32.72 7.60 -53.78
C PRO A 189 -32.30 8.74 -54.71
#